data_AF-A0A0F5FU09-F1
#
_entry.id   AF-A0A0F5FU09-F1
#
_cell.length_a   1.000
_cell.length_b   1.000
_cell.length_c   1.000
_cell.angle_alpha   90.00
_cell.angle_beta   90.00
_cell.angle_gamma   90.00
#
_symmetry.space_group_name_H-M   'P 1'
#
loop_
_entity.id
_entity.type
_entity.pdbx_description
1 polymer ?
#
loop_
_entity_poly.entity_id
_entity_poly.type
_entity_poly.pdbx_seq_one_letter_code
_entity_poly.pdbx_strand_id
1 'polypeptide(L)'
;MRVLRGFAAQGVVAVYTEAAGGGDPLDFDAPCNAPAKSPMAHLDKIAFHSDFFQYEIAIGPTRVDLTHPAVPTATVTWQAPPLFVNYPTRLSYTTYGQQVAGAQALLTHGLGYTPLVMVAVNGAIAVGGTIVQESSAGRRFASVYANGSQVGIAWCGYSSTVDLPAIAVSYDVMVFRTPAADPAQPLFSGNPTQFQVGRGKVRSSASYLRRRTASESPFDFDLARTVDLANGGARVTTGGNVRQDPFYTGSYPGGTYVPVGV
;
A
#
# COMPACT_ATOMS: atom_id res chain seq x y z
N MET A 1 2.13 -7.83 -32.80
CA MET A 1 1.82 -9.09 -32.08
C MET A 1 2.47 -9.02 -30.71
N ARG A 2 1.83 -9.53 -29.65
CA ARG A 2 2.46 -9.62 -28.33
C ARG A 2 3.28 -10.89 -28.23
N VAL A 3 4.44 -10.81 -27.60
CA VAL A 3 5.35 -11.93 -27.35
C VAL A 3 5.60 -12.07 -25.85
N LEU A 4 5.78 -13.31 -25.39
CA LEU A 4 6.29 -13.63 -24.06
C LEU A 4 7.76 -14.01 -24.22
N ARG A 5 8.67 -13.31 -23.53
CA ARG A 5 10.11 -13.63 -23.53
C ARG A 5 10.66 -13.70 -22.12
N GLY A 6 11.64 -14.59 -21.95
CA GLY A 6 12.37 -14.77 -20.71
C GLY A 6 13.87 -14.68 -20.94
N PHE A 7 14.55 -13.82 -20.19
CA PHE A 7 15.98 -13.57 -20.27
C PHE A 7 16.64 -14.01 -18.96
N ALA A 8 17.17 -15.23 -18.95
CA ALA A 8 17.63 -15.90 -17.73
C ALA A 8 18.83 -15.20 -17.06
N ALA A 9 19.76 -14.69 -17.85
CA ALA A 9 20.92 -13.95 -17.36
C ALA A 9 20.50 -12.65 -16.66
N GLN A 10 19.47 -11.97 -17.17
CA GLN A 10 18.94 -10.72 -16.63
C GLN A 10 17.88 -10.94 -15.55
N GLY A 11 17.33 -12.16 -15.41
CA GLY A 11 16.24 -12.45 -14.47
C GLY A 11 14.92 -11.76 -14.86
N VAL A 12 14.73 -11.51 -16.15
CA VAL A 12 13.58 -10.77 -16.70
C VAL A 12 12.62 -11.72 -17.39
N VAL A 13 11.33 -11.57 -17.12
CA VAL A 13 10.24 -12.16 -17.91
C VAL A 13 9.25 -11.06 -18.25
N ALA A 14 8.89 -10.95 -19.52
CA ALA A 14 8.04 -9.87 -20.00
C ALA A 14 7.08 -10.36 -21.10
N VAL A 15 5.89 -9.77 -21.10
CA VAL A 15 4.93 -9.85 -22.22
C VAL A 15 4.80 -8.47 -22.81
N TYR A 16 5.12 -8.32 -24.10
CA TYR A 16 5.14 -7.01 -24.74
C TYR A 16 4.95 -7.10 -26.25
N THR A 17 4.62 -5.97 -26.86
CA THR A 17 4.71 -5.78 -28.31
C THR A 17 6.14 -5.42 -28.67
N GLU A 18 6.74 -6.15 -29.60
CA GLU A 18 8.12 -5.91 -30.04
C GLU A 18 8.34 -4.46 -30.50
N ALA A 19 9.51 -3.91 -30.19
CA ALA A 19 9.90 -2.60 -30.72
C ALA A 19 10.35 -2.71 -32.18
N ALA A 20 10.26 -1.60 -32.90
CA ALA A 20 10.75 -1.52 -34.27
C ALA A 20 12.29 -1.69 -34.29
N GLY A 21 12.81 -2.28 -35.37
CA GLY A 21 14.25 -2.49 -35.55
C GLY A 21 14.67 -3.96 -35.71
N GLY A 22 13.79 -4.92 -35.40
CA GLY A 22 14.09 -6.35 -35.57
C GLY A 22 15.22 -6.85 -34.66
N GLY A 23 15.93 -7.89 -35.09
CA GLY A 23 17.03 -8.52 -34.35
C GLY A 23 16.69 -9.89 -33.78
N ASP A 24 17.69 -10.53 -33.17
CA ASP A 24 17.56 -11.87 -32.60
C ASP A 24 16.59 -11.84 -31.40
N PRO A 25 15.51 -12.66 -31.41
CA PRO A 25 14.58 -12.71 -30.30
C PRO A 25 15.21 -13.14 -28.97
N LEU A 26 16.31 -13.89 -29.00
CA LEU A 26 17.01 -14.43 -27.82
C LEU A 26 18.07 -13.47 -27.27
N ASP A 27 18.50 -12.47 -28.04
CA ASP A 27 19.45 -11.45 -27.59
C ASP A 27 18.71 -10.34 -26.85
N PHE A 28 18.93 -10.24 -25.54
CA PHE A 28 18.32 -9.20 -24.69
C PHE A 28 18.60 -7.78 -25.19
N ASP A 29 19.75 -7.56 -25.81
CA ASP A 29 20.17 -6.24 -26.29
C ASP A 29 19.66 -5.92 -27.71
N ALA A 30 18.99 -6.86 -28.37
CA ALA A 30 18.40 -6.64 -29.69
C ALA A 30 17.33 -5.54 -29.67
N PRO A 31 17.19 -4.72 -30.74
CA PRO A 31 16.19 -3.66 -30.81
C PRO A 31 14.76 -4.14 -30.55
N CYS A 32 14.38 -5.32 -31.04
CA CYS A 32 13.05 -5.90 -30.81
C CYS A 32 12.74 -6.13 -29.31
N ASN A 33 13.78 -6.26 -28.48
CA ASN A 33 13.73 -6.50 -27.04
C ASN A 33 13.80 -5.23 -26.19
N ALA A 34 13.88 -4.04 -26.80
CA ALA A 34 13.92 -2.78 -26.07
C ALA A 34 12.83 -2.64 -24.98
N PRO A 35 11.57 -3.08 -25.16
CA PRO A 35 10.57 -3.05 -24.09
C PRO A 35 10.92 -3.94 -22.89
N ALA A 36 11.50 -5.13 -23.10
CA ALA A 36 11.97 -5.97 -22.00
C ALA A 36 13.22 -5.41 -21.32
N LYS A 37 14.06 -4.67 -22.05
CA LYS A 37 15.28 -4.06 -21.50
C LYS A 37 15.00 -2.79 -20.70
N SER A 38 14.14 -1.93 -21.23
CA SER A 38 13.84 -0.60 -20.71
C SER A 38 12.32 -0.42 -20.59
N PRO A 39 11.63 -1.19 -19.73
CA PRO A 39 10.17 -1.23 -19.71
C PRO A 39 9.53 0.12 -19.37
N MET A 40 10.20 0.94 -18.56
CA MET A 40 9.74 2.29 -18.21
C MET A 40 9.69 3.25 -19.41
N ALA A 41 10.53 3.05 -20.42
CA ALA A 41 10.54 3.86 -21.65
C ALA A 41 9.53 3.36 -22.70
N HIS A 42 8.88 2.23 -22.46
CA HIS A 42 8.02 1.52 -23.42
C HIS A 42 6.72 1.04 -22.77
N LEU A 43 6.16 1.82 -21.84
CA LEU A 43 4.93 1.47 -21.11
C LEU A 43 3.74 1.19 -22.04
N ASP A 44 3.71 1.81 -23.22
CA ASP A 44 2.71 1.58 -24.27
C ASP A 44 2.77 0.18 -24.89
N LYS A 45 3.92 -0.49 -24.78
CA LYS A 45 4.17 -1.82 -25.37
C LYS A 45 4.15 -2.94 -24.35
N ILE A 46 4.30 -2.65 -23.06
CA ILE A 46 4.31 -3.64 -22.00
C ILE A 46 2.89 -4.09 -21.65
N ALA A 47 2.65 -5.39 -21.72
CA ALA A 47 1.47 -6.03 -21.11
C ALA A 47 1.80 -6.61 -19.72
N PHE A 48 3.02 -7.11 -19.52
CA PHE A 48 3.55 -7.60 -18.25
C PHE A 48 5.07 -7.45 -18.21
N HIS A 49 5.63 -7.14 -17.04
CA HIS A 49 7.07 -7.14 -16.83
C HIS A 49 7.40 -7.56 -15.38
N SER A 50 8.35 -8.48 -15.21
CA SER A 50 8.74 -8.99 -13.89
C SER A 50 9.36 -7.93 -12.98
N ASP A 51 9.95 -6.87 -13.55
CA ASP A 51 10.55 -5.77 -12.77
C ASP A 51 9.55 -4.72 -12.32
N PHE A 52 8.32 -4.74 -12.83
CA PHE A 52 7.29 -3.88 -12.29
C PHE A 52 6.83 -4.38 -10.93
N PHE A 53 6.72 -3.43 -10.01
CA PHE A 53 6.34 -3.68 -8.64
C PHE A 53 4.93 -4.27 -8.61
N GLN A 54 4.83 -5.55 -8.26
CA GLN A 54 3.55 -6.26 -8.22
C GLN A 54 2.74 -5.96 -6.95
N TYR A 55 3.22 -5.06 -6.08
CA TYR A 55 2.61 -4.76 -4.77
C TYR A 55 2.27 -6.03 -3.98
N GLU A 56 3.29 -6.87 -3.75
CA GLU A 56 3.17 -8.06 -2.89
C GLU A 56 2.80 -7.63 -1.48
N ILE A 57 1.71 -8.17 -0.93
CA ILE A 57 1.26 -7.90 0.44
C ILE A 57 2.17 -8.68 1.39
N ALA A 58 2.97 -7.95 2.17
CA ALA A 58 3.87 -8.52 3.18
C ALA A 58 3.14 -8.75 4.51
N ILE A 59 2.31 -7.79 4.91
CA ILE A 59 1.52 -7.81 6.14
C ILE A 59 0.15 -7.19 5.85
N GLY A 60 -0.88 -7.80 6.42
CA GLY A 60 -2.24 -7.26 6.45
C GLY A 60 -3.18 -7.82 5.39
N PRO A 61 -4.42 -7.30 5.34
CA PRO A 61 -4.95 -6.20 6.17
C PRO A 61 -4.99 -6.54 7.66
N THR A 62 -4.47 -5.63 8.49
CA THR A 62 -4.44 -5.79 9.95
C THR A 62 -5.11 -4.58 10.58
N ARG A 63 -6.16 -4.83 11.37
CA ARG A 63 -6.80 -3.80 12.19
C ARG A 63 -5.98 -3.54 13.45
N VAL A 64 -5.68 -2.27 13.70
CA VAL A 64 -4.94 -1.80 14.87
C VAL A 64 -5.75 -0.71 15.56
N ASP A 65 -6.09 -0.93 16.82
CA ASP A 65 -6.77 0.06 17.65
C ASP A 65 -5.75 0.94 18.36
N LEU A 66 -5.88 2.26 18.19
CA LEU A 66 -4.98 3.24 18.76
C LEU A 66 -5.77 4.30 19.51
N THR A 67 -5.38 4.54 20.77
CA THR A 67 -5.95 5.62 21.57
C THR A 67 -5.14 6.89 21.40
N HIS A 68 -5.75 7.90 20.79
CA HIS A 68 -5.19 9.25 20.80
C HIS A 68 -5.47 9.90 22.16
N PRO A 69 -4.48 10.56 22.79
CA PRO A 69 -4.65 11.15 24.12
C PRO A 69 -5.61 12.35 24.09
N ALA A 70 -6.09 12.80 25.24
CA ALA A 70 -6.88 14.03 25.29
C ALA A 70 -6.02 15.27 24.94
N VAL A 71 -6.62 16.27 24.29
CA VAL A 71 -6.07 17.63 24.18
C VAL A 71 -6.98 18.57 24.98
N PRO A 72 -6.65 18.87 26.24
CA PRO A 72 -7.46 19.79 27.03
C PRO A 72 -7.36 21.21 26.46
N THR A 73 -8.31 22.06 26.77
CA THR A 73 -8.22 23.50 26.52
C THR A 73 -7.17 24.12 27.43
N ALA A 74 -6.57 25.21 26.95
CA ALA A 74 -5.72 26.06 27.74
C ALA A 74 -6.11 27.51 27.50
N THR A 75 -5.98 28.35 28.52
CA THR A 75 -6.20 29.78 28.40
C THR A 75 -4.91 30.46 28.80
N VAL A 76 -4.31 31.21 27.86
CA VAL A 76 -3.10 31.98 28.11
C VAL A 76 -3.44 33.45 27.94
N THR A 77 -3.25 34.22 29.01
CA THR A 77 -3.44 35.66 29.00
C THR A 77 -2.09 36.35 29.05
N TRP A 78 -1.83 37.18 28.04
CA TRP A 78 -0.65 38.03 27.98
C TRP A 78 -1.04 39.42 28.44
N GLN A 79 -0.26 39.98 29.36
CA GLN A 79 -0.44 41.35 29.85
C GLN A 79 0.88 42.09 29.67
N ALA A 80 0.84 43.22 28.95
CA ALA A 80 1.99 44.11 28.91
C ALA A 80 2.25 44.67 30.32
N PRO A 81 3.51 44.77 30.78
CA PRO A 81 3.80 45.41 32.04
C PRO A 81 3.31 46.87 32.02
N PRO A 82 2.89 47.42 33.17
CA PRO A 82 2.44 48.79 33.23
C PRO A 82 3.61 49.74 32.90
N LEU A 83 3.32 50.81 32.14
CA LEU A 83 4.34 51.80 31.75
C LEU A 83 4.93 52.55 32.96
N PHE A 84 4.21 52.57 34.08
CA PHE A 84 4.60 53.21 35.33
C PHE A 84 4.08 52.39 36.53
N VAL A 85 4.81 52.43 37.65
CA VAL A 85 4.38 51.82 38.92
C VAL A 85 3.01 52.41 39.31
N ASN A 86 2.05 51.54 39.66
CA ASN A 86 0.66 51.86 40.02
C ASN A 86 -0.30 52.30 38.89
N TYR A 87 0.08 52.18 37.62
CA TYR A 87 -0.84 52.43 36.50
C TYR A 87 -1.48 51.12 35.99
N PRO A 88 -2.74 51.14 35.52
CA PRO A 88 -3.38 49.95 34.97
C PRO A 88 -2.71 49.51 33.67
N THR A 89 -2.55 48.19 33.49
CA THR A 89 -2.10 47.58 32.24
C THR A 89 -3.11 47.86 31.13
N ARG A 90 -2.68 48.52 30.05
CA ARG A 90 -3.56 48.96 28.95
C ARG A 90 -3.66 48.01 27.76
N LEU A 91 -2.79 46.99 27.70
CA LEU A 91 -2.79 46.00 26.63
C LEU A 91 -2.76 44.60 27.22
N SER A 92 -3.86 43.88 27.04
CA SER A 92 -3.96 42.46 27.35
C SER A 92 -4.65 41.73 26.22
N TYR A 93 -4.18 40.54 25.87
CA TYR A 93 -4.90 39.64 24.97
C TYR A 93 -4.89 38.23 25.53
N THR A 94 -5.97 37.49 25.25
CA THR A 94 -6.15 36.11 25.70
C THR A 94 -6.26 35.20 24.48
N THR A 95 -5.49 34.12 24.48
CA THR A 95 -5.58 33.04 23.49
C THR A 95 -6.22 31.81 24.13
N TYR A 96 -7.13 31.17 23.39
CA TYR A 96 -7.81 29.96 23.81
C TYR A 96 -7.28 28.76 23.04
N GLY A 97 -7.19 27.63 23.73
CA GLY A 97 -6.77 26.36 23.18
C GLY A 97 -5.29 26.10 23.31
N GLN A 98 -4.91 24.90 22.90
CA GLN A 98 -3.52 24.48 22.76
C GLN A 98 -3.38 23.46 21.65
N GLN A 99 -2.15 23.32 21.18
CA GLN A 99 -1.77 22.29 20.23
C GLN A 99 -0.95 21.23 20.95
N VAL A 100 -1.31 19.97 20.74
CA VAL A 100 -0.49 18.81 21.15
C VAL A 100 -0.24 17.97 19.91
N ALA A 101 0.97 17.44 19.78
CA ALA A 101 1.34 16.55 18.71
C ALA A 101 2.06 15.32 19.26
N GLY A 102 2.02 14.23 18.52
CA GLY A 102 2.68 13.00 18.88
C GLY A 102 2.82 12.05 17.70
N ALA A 103 3.52 10.94 17.94
CA ALA A 103 3.62 9.86 16.98
C ALA A 103 3.56 8.53 17.71
N GLN A 104 2.94 7.54 17.07
CA GLN A 104 2.81 6.20 17.64
C GLN A 104 2.87 5.15 16.52
N ALA A 105 3.48 4.01 16.83
CA ALA A 105 3.57 2.89 15.90
C ALA A 105 2.21 2.19 15.79
N LEU A 106 1.80 1.85 14.57
CA LEU A 106 0.68 0.95 14.31
C LEU A 106 1.16 -0.50 14.26
N LEU A 107 2.25 -0.77 13.54
CA LEU A 107 2.82 -2.12 13.44
C LEU A 107 4.31 -2.09 13.13
N THR A 108 5.01 -3.16 13.48
CA THR A 108 6.41 -3.42 13.12
C THR A 108 6.46 -4.45 11.98
N HIS A 109 7.25 -4.21 10.93
CA HIS A 109 7.24 -5.07 9.72
C HIS A 109 8.55 -5.84 9.45
N GLY A 110 9.68 -5.44 10.04
CA GLY A 110 10.93 -6.21 9.97
C GLY A 110 11.49 -6.43 8.56
N LEU A 111 11.15 -5.59 7.58
CA LEU A 111 11.55 -5.78 6.18
C LEU A 111 12.99 -5.30 5.88
N GLY A 112 13.59 -4.52 6.79
CA GLY A 112 14.97 -4.00 6.62
C GLY A 112 15.08 -2.80 5.66
N TYR A 113 13.96 -2.29 5.15
CA TYR A 113 13.86 -1.08 4.32
C TYR A 113 12.49 -0.43 4.54
N THR A 114 12.32 0.82 4.14
CA THR A 114 11.03 1.53 4.20
C THR A 114 10.08 1.02 3.11
N PRO A 115 8.99 0.32 3.44
CA PRO A 115 8.07 -0.24 2.46
C PRO A 115 7.05 0.79 1.99
N LEU A 116 6.35 0.48 0.90
CA LEU A 116 5.08 1.15 0.60
C LEU A 116 4.00 0.62 1.54
N VAL A 117 3.09 1.50 1.97
CA VAL A 117 2.02 1.16 2.91
C VAL A 117 0.71 1.77 2.45
N MET A 118 -0.38 1.10 2.79
CA MET A 118 -1.73 1.65 2.70
C MET A 118 -2.36 1.53 4.07
N VAL A 119 -2.88 2.65 4.58
CA VAL A 119 -3.61 2.69 5.84
C VAL A 119 -4.98 3.26 5.55
N ALA A 120 -6.02 2.62 6.07
CA ALA A 120 -7.37 3.12 6.05
C ALA A 120 -7.85 3.43 7.48
N VAL A 121 -8.73 4.41 7.59
CA VAL A 121 -9.42 4.81 8.82
C VAL A 121 -10.85 5.19 8.44
N ASN A 122 -11.83 4.71 9.20
CA ASN A 122 -13.26 4.95 8.92
C ASN A 122 -13.68 4.61 7.47
N GLY A 123 -13.15 3.51 6.91
CA GLY A 123 -13.46 3.07 5.55
C GLY A 123 -12.79 3.88 4.42
N ALA A 124 -11.97 4.88 4.73
CA ALA A 124 -11.27 5.70 3.74
C ALA A 124 -9.75 5.60 3.89
N ILE A 125 -9.01 5.76 2.78
CA ILE A 125 -7.55 5.82 2.80
C ILE A 125 -7.10 7.04 3.62
N ALA A 126 -6.25 6.81 4.61
CA ALA A 126 -5.61 7.85 5.38
C ALA A 126 -4.52 8.52 4.54
N VAL A 127 -4.70 9.80 4.27
CA VAL A 127 -3.73 10.66 3.59
C VAL A 127 -3.11 11.62 4.60
N GLY A 128 -2.11 12.38 4.18
CA GLY A 128 -1.54 13.42 5.04
C GLY A 128 -2.63 14.42 5.47
N GLY A 129 -2.82 14.59 6.78
CA GLY A 129 -3.81 15.51 7.34
C GLY A 129 -5.23 14.95 7.39
N THR A 130 -5.44 13.64 7.38
CA THR A 130 -6.76 13.05 7.61
C THR A 130 -7.31 13.48 8.98
N ILE A 131 -8.53 14.01 8.99
CA ILE A 131 -9.23 14.36 10.23
C ILE A 131 -9.71 13.07 10.90
N VAL A 132 -9.25 12.81 12.12
CA VAL A 132 -9.64 11.63 12.92
C VAL A 132 -10.55 11.97 14.09
N GLN A 133 -10.66 13.27 14.42
CA GLN A 133 -11.59 13.78 15.43
C GLN A 133 -12.02 15.19 15.10
N GLU A 134 -13.31 15.45 15.29
CA GLU A 134 -13.92 16.77 15.21
C GLU A 134 -14.83 16.97 16.43
N SER A 135 -14.65 18.07 17.14
CA SER A 135 -15.50 18.49 18.26
C SER A 135 -15.66 19.99 18.22
N SER A 136 -16.79 20.49 17.69
CA SER A 136 -17.08 21.93 17.52
C SER A 136 -15.91 22.72 16.89
N ALA A 137 -15.11 23.45 17.67
CA ALA A 137 -13.95 24.23 17.21
C ALA A 137 -12.60 23.48 17.31
N GLY A 138 -12.56 22.29 17.91
CA GLY A 138 -11.35 21.47 18.03
C GLY A 138 -11.24 20.42 16.91
N ARG A 139 -10.02 20.16 16.44
CA ARG A 139 -9.74 19.16 15.39
C ARG A 139 -8.50 18.34 15.73
N ARG A 140 -8.52 17.06 15.36
CA ARG A 140 -7.32 16.20 15.35
C ARG A 140 -7.07 15.68 13.94
N PHE A 141 -5.84 15.86 13.49
CA PHE A 141 -5.33 15.38 12.22
C PHE A 141 -4.33 14.26 12.45
N ALA A 142 -4.30 13.31 11.52
CA ALA A 142 -3.37 12.20 11.50
C ALA A 142 -2.73 12.10 10.12
N SER A 143 -1.48 11.66 10.10
CA SER A 143 -0.69 11.41 8.90
C SER A 143 0.05 10.09 9.09
N VAL A 144 -0.01 9.25 8.06
CA VAL A 144 0.67 7.96 8.03
C VAL A 144 2.15 8.18 7.70
N TYR A 145 3.02 7.42 8.35
CA TYR A 145 4.42 7.32 7.96
C TYR A 145 4.90 5.86 8.02
N ALA A 146 5.93 5.55 7.25
CA ALA A 146 6.66 4.30 7.34
C ALA A 146 8.16 4.59 7.39
N ASN A 147 8.91 3.77 8.13
CA ASN A 147 10.37 3.80 8.15
C ASN A 147 10.91 2.37 7.98
N GLY A 148 12.20 2.15 8.24
CA GLY A 148 12.82 0.83 8.05
C GLY A 148 12.30 -0.29 8.95
N SER A 149 11.59 0.04 10.03
CA SER A 149 11.14 -0.93 11.04
C SER A 149 9.63 -0.94 11.26
N GLN A 150 8.93 0.19 11.12
CA GLN A 150 7.54 0.32 11.50
C GLN A 150 6.70 1.18 10.55
N VAL A 151 5.39 0.93 10.61
CA VAL A 151 4.35 1.84 10.13
C VAL A 151 3.76 2.55 11.33
N GLY A 152 3.54 3.85 11.25
CA GLY A 152 3.00 4.64 12.34
C GLY A 152 2.09 5.77 11.89
N ILE A 153 1.48 6.40 12.88
CA ILE A 153 0.68 7.62 12.74
C ILE A 153 1.38 8.74 13.49
N ALA A 154 1.65 9.83 12.78
CA ALA A 154 1.93 11.14 13.37
C ALA A 154 0.61 11.90 13.47
N TRP A 155 0.35 12.57 14.57
CA TRP A 155 -0.90 13.29 14.78
C TRP A 155 -0.65 14.66 15.42
N CYS A 156 -1.57 15.58 15.17
CA CYS A 156 -1.67 16.85 15.86
C CYS A 156 -3.13 17.13 16.21
N GLY A 157 -3.37 17.54 17.45
CA GLY A 157 -4.66 17.97 17.96
C GLY A 157 -4.61 19.42 18.37
N TYR A 158 -5.65 20.16 18.01
CA TYR A 158 -5.85 21.56 18.39
C TYR A 158 -7.13 21.63 19.22
N SER A 159 -6.99 21.89 20.52
CA SER A 159 -8.11 22.37 21.32
C SER A 159 -8.28 23.86 21.05
N SER A 160 -9.51 24.35 21.03
CA SER A 160 -9.84 25.76 20.87
C SER A 160 -10.54 26.22 22.16
N THR A 161 -11.83 26.52 22.11
CA THR A 161 -12.67 26.74 23.29
C THR A 161 -13.26 25.47 23.87
N VAL A 162 -12.93 24.29 23.31
CA VAL A 162 -13.45 22.98 23.69
C VAL A 162 -12.34 21.94 23.81
N ASP A 163 -12.45 21.07 24.81
CA ASP A 163 -11.53 19.95 25.01
C ASP A 163 -11.73 18.92 23.89
N LEU A 164 -10.63 18.36 23.40
CA LEU A 164 -10.67 17.13 22.61
C LEU A 164 -10.48 15.94 23.57
N PRO A 165 -11.52 15.15 23.87
CA PRO A 165 -11.34 13.96 24.70
C PRO A 165 -10.42 12.95 24.00
N ALA A 166 -9.87 12.03 24.80
CA ALA A 166 -9.19 10.87 24.25
C ALA A 166 -10.17 10.05 23.40
N ILE A 167 -9.70 9.52 22.27
CA ILE A 167 -10.52 8.69 21.38
C ILE A 167 -9.76 7.43 20.98
N ALA A 168 -10.48 6.32 20.88
CA ALA A 168 -10.00 5.11 20.23
C ALA A 168 -10.33 5.19 18.73
N VAL A 169 -9.33 4.95 17.89
CA VAL A 169 -9.48 4.94 16.43
C VAL A 169 -8.89 3.64 15.90
N SER A 170 -9.67 2.93 15.10
CA SER A 170 -9.22 1.72 14.40
C SER A 170 -8.60 2.09 13.06
N TYR A 171 -7.37 1.62 12.82
CA TYR A 171 -6.65 1.76 11.57
C TYR A 171 -6.48 0.39 10.92
N ASP A 172 -6.84 0.28 9.65
CA ASP A 172 -6.61 -0.93 8.86
C ASP A 172 -5.33 -0.74 8.04
N VAL A 173 -4.30 -1.53 8.31
CA VAL A 173 -2.96 -1.36 7.72
C VAL A 173 -2.60 -2.51 6.79
N MET A 174 -2.01 -2.16 5.64
CA MET A 174 -1.38 -3.06 4.70
C MET A 174 0.04 -2.59 4.39
N VAL A 175 0.98 -3.53 4.34
CA VAL A 175 2.39 -3.28 4.03
C VAL A 175 2.78 -4.07 2.80
N PHE A 176 3.43 -3.40 1.84
CA PHE A 176 3.86 -4.01 0.59
C PHE A 176 5.36 -4.27 0.58
N ARG A 177 5.74 -5.48 0.20
CA ARG A 177 7.13 -5.88 -0.03
C ARG A 177 7.53 -5.57 -1.47
N THR A 178 8.75 -5.06 -1.63
CA THR A 178 9.49 -5.09 -2.89
C THR A 178 9.98 -6.51 -3.16
N PRO A 179 9.46 -7.22 -4.17
CA PRO A 179 9.97 -8.52 -4.52
C PRO A 179 11.39 -8.38 -5.09
N ALA A 180 12.30 -9.25 -4.65
CA ALA A 180 13.66 -9.32 -5.18
C ALA A 180 13.84 -10.62 -5.97
N ALA A 181 14.63 -10.57 -7.04
CA ALA A 181 15.03 -11.79 -7.75
C ALA A 181 15.96 -12.62 -6.86
N ASP A 182 15.69 -13.93 -6.79
CA ASP A 182 16.55 -14.91 -6.15
C ASP A 182 17.33 -15.70 -7.22
N PRO A 183 18.67 -15.53 -7.34
CA PRO A 183 19.47 -16.27 -8.31
C PRO A 183 19.36 -17.80 -8.21
N ALA A 184 19.00 -18.34 -7.03
CA ALA A 184 18.80 -19.77 -6.83
C ALA A 184 17.45 -20.27 -7.39
N GLN A 185 16.53 -19.37 -7.69
CA GLN A 185 15.21 -19.70 -8.25
C GLN A 185 15.26 -19.71 -9.79
N PRO A 186 14.54 -20.64 -10.44
CA PRO A 186 14.38 -20.63 -11.89
C PRO A 186 13.69 -19.36 -12.37
N LEU A 187 14.00 -18.94 -13.60
CA LEU A 187 13.39 -17.76 -14.22
C LEU A 187 11.87 -17.90 -14.33
N PHE A 188 11.41 -19.11 -14.67
CA PHE A 188 10.01 -19.49 -14.76
C PHE A 188 9.91 -20.92 -14.25
N SER A 189 8.98 -21.19 -13.34
CA SER A 189 8.63 -22.56 -12.99
C SER A 189 7.17 -22.65 -12.61
N GLY A 190 6.51 -23.71 -13.08
CA GLY A 190 5.17 -24.07 -12.68
C GLY A 190 5.15 -25.54 -12.28
N ASN A 191 4.59 -25.83 -11.13
CA ASN A 191 4.17 -27.15 -10.72
C ASN A 191 2.70 -27.08 -10.27
N PRO A 192 2.04 -28.21 -9.99
CA PRO A 192 0.62 -28.21 -9.65
C PRO A 192 0.22 -27.44 -8.37
N THR A 193 1.17 -26.98 -7.57
CA THR A 193 0.88 -26.27 -6.31
C THR A 193 1.50 -24.87 -6.25
N GLN A 194 2.44 -24.57 -7.14
CA GLN A 194 3.18 -23.33 -7.14
C GLN A 194 3.60 -22.93 -8.55
N PHE A 195 3.37 -21.66 -8.85
CA PHE A 195 3.86 -20.98 -10.04
C PHE A 195 4.74 -19.83 -9.62
N GLN A 196 5.83 -19.61 -10.35
CA GLN A 196 6.68 -18.43 -10.15
C GLN A 196 7.32 -17.94 -11.45
N VAL A 197 7.59 -16.63 -11.45
CA VAL A 197 8.14 -15.90 -12.59
C VAL A 197 9.17 -14.88 -12.10
N GLY A 198 10.17 -14.61 -12.94
CA GLY A 198 11.17 -13.58 -12.69
C GLY A 198 12.04 -13.92 -11.50
N ARG A 199 12.42 -15.20 -11.35
CA ARG A 199 13.23 -15.70 -10.22
C ARG A 199 12.55 -15.49 -8.86
N GLY A 200 11.26 -15.78 -8.78
CA GLY A 200 10.48 -15.68 -7.54
C GLY A 200 9.94 -14.29 -7.22
N LYS A 201 10.16 -13.29 -8.08
CA LYS A 201 9.55 -11.95 -7.96
C LYS A 201 8.02 -12.01 -7.96
N VAL A 202 7.44 -12.96 -8.69
CA VAL A 202 6.00 -13.23 -8.70
C VAL A 202 5.79 -14.69 -8.37
N ARG A 203 4.92 -15.00 -7.42
CA ARG A 203 4.62 -16.37 -6.97
C ARG A 203 3.13 -16.55 -6.71
N SER A 204 2.53 -17.64 -7.17
CA SER A 204 1.10 -17.93 -6.91
C SER A 204 0.77 -18.16 -5.44
N SER A 205 1.79 -18.39 -4.60
CA SER A 205 1.64 -18.55 -3.16
C SER A 205 1.59 -17.23 -2.38
N ALA A 206 1.80 -16.09 -3.05
CA ALA A 206 1.76 -14.75 -2.45
C ALA A 206 0.50 -13.98 -2.87
N SER A 207 0.20 -12.91 -2.13
CA SER A 207 -0.94 -12.02 -2.37
C SER A 207 -0.46 -10.69 -2.96
N TYR A 208 -1.19 -10.14 -3.93
CA TYR A 208 -0.79 -8.95 -4.69
C TYR A 208 -1.97 -8.00 -4.85
N LEU A 209 -1.69 -6.69 -4.97
CA LEU A 209 -2.70 -5.77 -5.50
C LEU A 209 -2.96 -6.09 -6.97
N ARG A 210 -4.22 -5.97 -7.38
CA ARG A 210 -4.64 -6.25 -8.74
C ARG A 210 -5.56 -5.17 -9.27
N ARG A 211 -5.65 -5.09 -10.60
CA ARG A 211 -6.66 -4.28 -11.26
C ARG A 211 -8.04 -4.87 -11.00
N ARG A 212 -8.98 -4.03 -10.55
CA ARG A 212 -10.41 -4.37 -10.47
C ARG A 212 -10.98 -4.72 -11.83
N THR A 213 -11.93 -5.63 -11.85
CA THR A 213 -12.86 -5.82 -12.97
C THR A 213 -14.02 -4.82 -12.85
N ALA A 214 -14.84 -4.72 -13.91
CA ALA A 214 -15.94 -3.75 -13.95
C ALA A 214 -17.01 -4.01 -12.88
N SER A 215 -17.20 -5.28 -12.48
CA SER A 215 -18.14 -5.73 -11.47
C SER A 215 -17.59 -5.68 -10.04
N GLU A 216 -16.33 -5.29 -9.85
CA GLU A 216 -15.67 -5.23 -8.55
C GLU A 216 -15.57 -3.78 -8.04
N SER A 217 -15.67 -3.64 -6.72
CA SER A 217 -15.34 -2.40 -6.00
C SER A 217 -13.85 -2.08 -6.17
N PRO A 218 -13.44 -0.79 -6.18
CA PRO A 218 -12.02 -0.40 -6.06
C PRO A 218 -11.29 -0.98 -4.86
N PHE A 219 -12.02 -1.58 -3.92
CA PHE A 219 -11.49 -2.06 -2.66
C PHE A 219 -11.86 -3.54 -2.39
N ASP A 220 -12.17 -4.32 -3.42
CA ASP A 220 -12.26 -5.78 -3.27
C ASP A 220 -10.84 -6.36 -3.19
N PHE A 221 -10.46 -6.89 -2.01
CA PHE A 221 -9.13 -7.46 -1.77
C PHE A 221 -9.21 -8.97 -1.57
N ASP A 222 -8.51 -9.73 -2.41
CA ASP A 222 -8.32 -11.17 -2.18
C ASP A 222 -7.32 -11.35 -1.03
N LEU A 223 -7.76 -11.99 0.05
CA LEU A 223 -6.96 -12.20 1.26
C LEU A 223 -6.10 -13.47 1.21
N ALA A 224 -6.38 -14.34 0.25
CA ALA A 224 -5.68 -15.59 0.07
C ALA A 224 -5.21 -15.74 -1.37
N ARG A 225 -4.51 -16.86 -1.64
CA ARG A 225 -4.14 -17.30 -2.99
C ARG A 225 -5.31 -17.10 -3.95
N THR A 226 -5.04 -16.64 -5.17
CA THR A 226 -6.02 -16.37 -6.24
C THR A 226 -5.84 -17.22 -7.50
N VAL A 227 -4.73 -17.95 -7.63
CA VAL A 227 -4.40 -18.71 -8.85
C VAL A 227 -3.92 -20.11 -8.50
N ASP A 228 -4.51 -21.11 -9.14
CA ASP A 228 -4.06 -22.50 -9.12
C ASP A 228 -3.84 -23.08 -10.51
N LEU A 229 -2.87 -24.00 -10.60
CA LEU A 229 -2.52 -24.69 -11.83
C LEU A 229 -2.62 -26.18 -11.58
N ALA A 230 -3.39 -26.92 -12.38
CA ALA A 230 -3.50 -28.36 -12.26
C ALA A 230 -3.71 -28.99 -13.63
N ASN A 231 -3.00 -30.10 -13.88
CA ASN A 231 -2.95 -30.84 -15.16
C ASN A 231 -2.57 -30.03 -16.42
N GLY A 232 -2.03 -28.83 -16.24
CA GLY A 232 -1.74 -27.91 -17.33
C GLY A 232 -2.82 -26.84 -17.55
N GLY A 233 -3.98 -26.95 -16.89
CA GLY A 233 -4.98 -25.89 -16.85
C GLY A 233 -4.76 -24.92 -15.70
N ALA A 234 -5.34 -23.72 -15.83
CA ALA A 234 -5.35 -22.70 -14.80
C ALA A 234 -6.77 -22.46 -14.26
N ARG A 235 -6.84 -22.16 -12.97
CA ARG A 235 -8.02 -21.59 -12.31
C ARG A 235 -7.61 -20.32 -11.58
N VAL A 236 -8.29 -19.23 -11.90
CA VAL A 236 -8.08 -17.90 -11.30
C VAL A 236 -9.38 -17.50 -10.62
N THR A 237 -9.33 -17.22 -9.32
CA THR A 237 -10.46 -16.70 -8.54
C THR A 237 -10.14 -15.33 -7.99
N THR A 238 -11.08 -14.40 -8.11
CA THR A 238 -10.80 -12.97 -7.95
C THR A 238 -12.09 -12.25 -7.58
N GLY A 239 -12.21 -11.74 -6.35
CA GLY A 239 -13.42 -11.03 -5.88
C GLY A 239 -14.70 -11.85 -6.03
N GLY A 240 -14.61 -13.17 -5.78
CA GLY A 240 -15.70 -14.13 -5.99
C GLY A 240 -15.93 -14.57 -7.43
N ASN A 241 -15.30 -13.94 -8.42
CA ASN A 241 -15.36 -14.37 -9.82
C ASN A 241 -14.37 -15.50 -10.10
N VAL A 242 -14.78 -16.48 -10.90
CA VAL A 242 -13.93 -17.62 -11.28
C VAL A 242 -13.72 -17.64 -12.79
N ARG A 243 -12.46 -17.73 -13.22
CA ARG A 243 -12.05 -18.07 -14.59
C ARG A 243 -11.26 -19.36 -14.55
N GLN A 244 -11.66 -20.34 -15.34
CA GLN A 244 -11.04 -21.66 -15.32
C GLN A 244 -10.92 -22.20 -16.74
N ASP A 245 -9.79 -22.85 -17.03
CA ASP A 245 -9.62 -23.62 -18.26
C ASP A 245 -10.49 -24.90 -18.22
N PRO A 246 -11.15 -25.29 -19.33
CA PRO A 246 -12.07 -26.43 -19.35
C PRO A 246 -11.47 -27.76 -18.88
N PHE A 247 -10.15 -27.91 -19.00
CA PHE A 247 -9.41 -29.11 -18.64
C PHE A 247 -8.81 -29.06 -17.24
N TYR A 248 -8.87 -27.94 -16.51
CA TYR A 248 -8.36 -27.89 -15.14
C TYR A 248 -9.11 -28.88 -14.22
N THR A 249 -8.37 -29.79 -13.58
CA THR A 249 -8.92 -30.82 -12.67
C THR A 249 -8.49 -30.64 -11.21
N GLY A 250 -7.92 -29.50 -10.84
CA GLY A 250 -7.53 -29.23 -9.46
C GLY A 250 -8.75 -28.94 -8.57
N SER A 251 -8.55 -29.00 -7.25
CA SER A 251 -9.62 -28.82 -6.25
C SER A 251 -9.66 -27.43 -5.64
N TYR A 252 -8.85 -26.48 -6.13
CA TYR A 252 -8.72 -25.16 -5.53
C TYR A 252 -10.03 -24.36 -5.63
N PRO A 253 -10.70 -24.03 -4.50
CA PRO A 253 -12.00 -23.39 -4.54
C PRO A 253 -11.90 -21.88 -4.84
N GLY A 254 -10.78 -21.27 -4.48
CA GLY A 254 -10.58 -19.83 -4.45
C GLY A 254 -10.29 -19.31 -3.05
N GLY A 255 -9.63 -18.16 -2.96
CA GLY A 255 -9.34 -17.48 -1.70
C GLY A 255 -10.52 -16.69 -1.14
N THR A 256 -10.57 -16.47 0.17
CA THR A 256 -11.46 -15.46 0.75
C THR A 256 -11.09 -14.07 0.23
N TYR A 257 -12.08 -13.21 0.09
CA TYR A 257 -11.88 -11.80 -0.24
C TYR A 257 -12.74 -10.95 0.68
N VAL A 258 -12.30 -9.72 0.93
CA VAL A 258 -13.10 -8.73 1.63
C VAL A 258 -13.54 -7.68 0.62
N PRO A 259 -14.85 -7.49 0.41
CA PRO A 259 -15.34 -6.30 -0.23
C PRO A 259 -15.21 -5.16 0.77
N VAL A 260 -14.23 -4.28 0.59
CA VAL A 260 -14.14 -3.07 1.41
C VAL A 260 -15.11 -2.05 0.80
N GLY A 261 -16.39 -2.24 1.11
CA GLY A 261 -17.44 -1.30 0.74
C GLY A 261 -17.36 -0.02 1.57
N VAL A 262 -17.67 1.08 0.89
CA VAL A 262 -17.95 2.41 1.45
C VAL A 262 -18.97 2.33 2.58
#